data_AF-A0A2D4SSE8-F1
#
_entry.id   AF-A0A2D4SSE8-F1
#
_cell.length_a   1.000
_cell.length_b   1.000
_cell.length_c   1.000
_cell.angle_alpha   90.00
_cell.angle_beta   90.00
_cell.angle_gamma   90.00
#
_symmetry.space_group_name_H-M   'P 1'
#
loop_
_entity.id
_entity.type
_entity.pdbx_description
1 polymer ?
#
loop_
_entity_poly.entity_id
_entity_poly.type
_entity_poly.pdbx_seq_one_letter_code
_entity_poly.pdbx_strand_id
1 'polypeptide(L)'
;MMFSLLFISCNSDNKITNDGLDNPPVVYELSVQEPQYGEFYGDGPIPVSGIVSPAGASVVIEGVEVVSQEDGSFAYEIPVERPRAYRIVDVSLPAGEKEERIPVFTGQDPSQTWPGGMSARLLPAGLDILGSTLGGLIDESGWADTITAQLPEVNLGFFGLRPIGVVHEPTLVRMEGAEDGLAIDFSLMGVGLEYEIWWFDQTGVEQTGPMYMIFDEIAIGCTAVPSMTEDGILTFSLIEADLTMDSPDFQFGVLEGWLIEWITDNFWTWVLEPVTENILDTVLAEIGSLDVGGPFAFETDLMGTPLSLALYDVYGDIDGLALGVELGLGELESAGENILIPTQEDAPDAQLAIGLHEGLMQELITGQLLSLLNQDLDLGGGLGMIIGNGIMTLPGGDDAPEGDGWCLSLAPSDAVVVRFQEGIDPLAYLFVPDLKVEIGIMDGNDCNDWIVASLAAEIGLVVEDGSVLNIDLDIPEGKLLYYGADGYDEEEVLPALATYLETMIGLVGGFAQIDLGELLAGGGGAQTEELPLGDLELQIIDSHSLWDNNPQIEGLYAISLNLWPSE
;
A
#
# COMPACT_ATOMS: atom_id res chain seq x y z
N MET A 1 -99.40 12.59 -2.07
CA MET A 1 -98.36 13.20 -1.21
C MET A 1 -97.29 13.71 -2.18
N MET A 2 -97.36 14.92 -2.73
CA MET A 2 -97.18 16.26 -2.12
C MET A 2 -95.72 16.42 -1.66
N PHE A 3 -94.81 16.82 -2.57
CA PHE A 3 -94.31 18.18 -2.87
C PHE A 3 -93.37 18.75 -1.79
N SER A 4 -92.09 18.96 -2.13
CA SER A 4 -91.50 20.31 -2.32
C SER A 4 -89.98 20.32 -2.15
N LEU A 5 -89.28 20.77 -3.19
CA LEU A 5 -88.01 21.48 -3.09
C LEU A 5 -88.19 22.71 -2.19
N LEU A 6 -87.19 23.03 -1.37
CA LEU A 6 -86.98 24.36 -0.82
C LEU A 6 -85.49 24.71 -0.89
N PHE A 7 -85.19 25.59 -1.85
CA PHE A 7 -84.09 26.54 -1.75
C PHE A 7 -84.37 27.46 -0.56
N ILE A 8 -83.42 27.57 0.37
CA ILE A 8 -83.30 28.74 1.24
C ILE A 8 -81.85 29.21 1.15
N SER A 9 -81.66 30.29 0.41
CA SER A 9 -80.59 31.25 0.61
C SER A 9 -80.81 31.93 1.95
N CYS A 10 -79.79 31.90 2.82
CA CYS A 10 -79.62 32.87 3.88
C CYS A 10 -78.21 33.44 3.77
N ASN A 11 -78.16 34.62 3.17
CA ASN A 11 -77.05 35.57 3.30
C ASN A 11 -76.99 36.01 4.76
N SER A 12 -75.90 35.70 5.46
CA SER A 12 -75.53 36.43 6.67
C SER A 12 -74.02 36.66 6.62
N ASP A 13 -73.67 37.92 6.35
CA ASP A 13 -72.39 38.55 6.64
C ASP A 13 -71.85 38.06 7.99
N ASN A 14 -70.95 37.08 7.95
CA ASN A 14 -69.95 36.90 8.98
C ASN A 14 -68.62 37.26 8.32
N LYS A 15 -68.33 38.57 8.33
CA LYS A 15 -66.95 39.05 8.37
C LYS A 15 -66.23 38.18 9.39
N ILE A 16 -65.28 37.37 8.94
CA ILE A 16 -64.22 36.90 9.80
C ILE A 16 -63.47 38.17 10.18
N THR A 17 -63.76 38.69 11.37
CA THR A 17 -62.89 39.67 12.00
C THR A 17 -61.59 38.93 12.27
N ASN A 18 -60.50 39.44 11.68
CA ASN A 18 -59.14 39.19 12.13
C ASN A 18 -58.99 39.73 13.56
N ASP A 19 -59.64 39.07 14.52
CA ASP A 19 -59.37 39.27 15.93
C ASP A 19 -58.34 38.23 16.32
N GLY A 20 -57.13 38.72 16.58
CA GLY A 20 -55.95 37.93 16.89
C GLY A 20 -56.20 36.89 17.98
N LEU A 21 -55.83 35.66 17.64
CA LEU A 21 -55.14 34.80 18.58
C LEU A 21 -53.73 34.64 18.01
N ASP A 22 -52.84 35.49 18.52
CA ASP A 22 -51.42 35.24 18.63
C ASP A 22 -51.23 33.92 19.40
N ASN A 23 -51.43 32.79 18.75
CA ASN A 23 -50.70 31.60 19.18
C ASN A 23 -49.25 31.91 18.79
N PRO A 24 -48.31 31.97 19.76
CA PRO A 24 -46.91 32.03 19.38
C PRO A 24 -46.65 30.87 18.40
N PRO A 25 -45.85 31.08 17.34
CA PRO A 25 -45.48 29.99 16.45
C PRO A 25 -45.00 28.83 17.33
N VAL A 26 -45.58 27.64 17.13
CA VAL A 26 -45.11 26.43 17.80
C VAL A 26 -43.69 26.23 17.30
N VAL A 27 -42.72 26.55 18.15
CA VAL A 27 -41.30 26.35 17.82
C VAL A 27 -41.04 24.86 18.00
N TYR A 28 -40.80 24.17 16.89
CA TYR A 28 -40.36 22.79 16.96
C TYR A 28 -38.88 22.75 17.29
N GLU A 29 -38.51 21.87 18.22
CA GLU A 29 -37.11 21.57 18.53
C GLU A 29 -36.88 20.08 18.29
N LEU A 30 -35.80 19.76 17.60
CA LEU A 30 -35.29 18.39 17.41
C LEU A 30 -33.90 18.32 18.05
N SER A 31 -33.61 17.25 18.76
CA SER A 31 -32.27 16.90 19.21
C SER A 31 -32.11 15.39 19.09
N VAL A 32 -31.24 14.96 18.18
CA VAL A 32 -30.85 13.56 18.07
C VAL A 32 -29.75 13.27 19.10
N GLN A 33 -29.85 12.12 19.77
CA GLN A 33 -28.88 11.63 20.76
C GLN A 33 -28.08 10.45 20.21
N GLU A 34 -28.75 9.59 19.43
CA GLU A 34 -28.14 8.51 18.67
C GLU A 34 -28.72 8.52 17.24
N PRO A 35 -27.93 8.21 16.20
CA PRO A 35 -26.53 7.86 16.30
C PRO A 35 -25.62 9.05 16.61
N GLN A 36 -24.41 8.78 17.08
CA GLN A 36 -23.37 9.81 17.22
C GLN A 36 -22.66 10.01 15.87
N TYR A 37 -22.30 11.26 15.59
CA TYR A 37 -21.66 11.65 14.34
C TYR A 37 -20.30 10.95 14.19
N GLY A 38 -20.11 10.21 13.10
CA GLY A 38 -18.87 9.47 12.81
C GLY A 38 -18.68 8.17 13.60
N GLU A 39 -19.69 7.71 14.34
CA GLU A 39 -19.59 6.50 15.17
C GLU A 39 -19.68 5.21 14.33
N PHE A 40 -19.01 4.15 14.80
CA PHE A 40 -19.01 2.82 14.18
C PHE A 40 -20.04 1.90 14.86
N TYR A 41 -20.97 1.32 14.09
CA TYR A 41 -22.01 0.43 14.61
C TYR A 41 -21.80 -1.06 14.27
N GLY A 42 -20.66 -1.42 13.67
CA GLY A 42 -20.33 -2.79 13.31
C GLY A 42 -21.37 -3.41 12.35
N ASP A 43 -21.83 -4.61 12.69
CA ASP A 43 -22.87 -5.36 11.96
C ASP A 43 -24.27 -5.24 12.59
N GLY A 44 -24.40 -4.50 13.69
CA GLY A 44 -25.66 -4.33 14.42
C GLY A 44 -26.56 -3.28 13.80
N PRO A 45 -27.87 -3.25 14.12
CA PRO A 45 -28.73 -2.15 13.68
C PRO A 45 -28.24 -0.80 14.23
N ILE A 46 -28.39 0.26 13.44
CA ILE A 46 -28.05 1.62 13.87
C ILE A 46 -29.21 2.16 14.71
N PRO A 47 -28.99 2.46 16.00
CA PRO A 47 -30.02 3.04 16.85
C PRO A 47 -30.21 4.52 16.51
N VAL A 48 -31.47 4.94 16.33
CA VAL A 48 -31.84 6.34 16.16
C VAL A 48 -32.74 6.74 17.32
N SER A 49 -32.29 7.69 18.15
CA SER A 49 -33.08 8.15 19.30
C SER A 49 -32.83 9.62 19.59
N GLY A 50 -33.82 10.28 20.20
CA GLY A 50 -33.73 11.70 20.49
C GLY A 50 -34.99 12.25 21.16
N ILE A 51 -35.06 13.59 21.20
CA ILE A 51 -36.17 14.34 21.78
C ILE A 51 -36.72 15.32 20.73
N VAL A 52 -38.04 15.38 20.62
CA VAL A 52 -38.76 16.38 19.84
C VAL A 52 -39.72 17.19 20.71
N SER A 53 -39.80 18.49 20.47
CA SER A 53 -40.73 19.41 21.13
C SER A 53 -41.63 20.06 20.07
N PRO A 54 -42.96 20.20 20.32
CA PRO A 54 -43.69 19.71 21.47
C PRO A 54 -43.84 18.18 21.48
N ALA A 55 -43.97 17.59 22.68
CA ALA A 55 -44.17 16.15 22.84
C ALA A 55 -45.42 15.65 22.07
N GLY A 56 -45.29 14.49 21.42
CA GLY A 56 -46.30 13.93 20.53
C GLY A 56 -46.20 14.41 19.07
N ALA A 57 -45.23 15.25 18.73
CA ALA A 57 -44.86 15.52 17.34
C ALA A 57 -44.29 14.25 16.68
N SER A 58 -44.51 14.07 15.38
CA SER A 58 -43.81 13.05 14.61
C SER A 58 -42.47 13.57 14.11
N VAL A 59 -41.51 12.65 13.95
CA VAL A 59 -40.25 12.84 13.25
C VAL A 59 -40.25 11.91 12.04
N VAL A 60 -39.51 12.27 11.00
CA VAL A 60 -39.30 11.44 9.83
C VAL A 60 -37.85 10.98 9.87
N ILE A 61 -37.65 9.66 9.92
CA ILE A 61 -36.33 9.01 9.93
C ILE A 61 -36.22 8.22 8.64
N GLU A 62 -35.31 8.58 7.73
CA GLU A 62 -35.13 7.91 6.43
C GLU A 62 -36.45 7.80 5.63
N GLY A 63 -37.29 8.85 5.68
CA GLY A 63 -38.62 8.86 5.04
C GLY A 63 -39.72 8.09 5.79
N VAL A 64 -39.41 7.45 6.93
CA VAL A 64 -40.37 6.74 7.78
C VAL A 64 -40.85 7.65 8.91
N GLU A 65 -42.17 7.86 8.99
CA GLU A 65 -42.76 8.64 10.07
C GLU A 65 -42.76 7.85 11.40
N VAL A 66 -42.12 8.42 12.43
CA VAL A 66 -42.03 7.89 13.79
C VAL A 66 -42.68 8.87 14.75
N VAL A 67 -43.67 8.40 15.51
CA VAL A 67 -44.41 9.22 16.48
C VAL A 67 -43.67 9.24 17.81
N SER A 68 -43.38 10.43 18.34
CA SER A 68 -42.77 10.56 19.66
C SER A 68 -43.73 10.19 20.79
N GLN A 69 -43.16 9.80 21.93
CA GLN A 69 -43.87 9.44 23.15
C GLN A 69 -44.44 10.69 23.86
N GLU A 70 -45.19 10.48 24.94
CA GLU A 70 -45.81 11.56 25.74
C GLU A 70 -44.79 12.53 26.37
N ASP A 71 -43.53 12.12 26.50
CA ASP A 71 -42.41 12.95 26.98
C ASP A 71 -41.58 13.58 25.84
N GLY A 72 -41.96 13.34 24.58
CA GLY A 72 -41.25 13.82 23.40
C GLY A 72 -40.10 12.94 22.93
N SER A 73 -39.82 11.81 23.61
CA SER A 73 -38.78 10.88 23.17
C SER A 73 -39.20 10.08 21.94
N PHE A 74 -38.25 9.76 21.06
CA PHE A 74 -38.44 8.81 19.96
C PHE A 74 -37.28 7.82 19.90
N ALA A 75 -37.56 6.63 19.36
CA ALA A 75 -36.57 5.58 19.13
C ALA A 75 -36.95 4.76 17.90
N TYR A 76 -35.97 4.45 17.07
CA TYR A 76 -36.09 3.65 15.86
C TYR A 76 -34.78 2.89 15.62
N GLU A 77 -34.85 1.74 14.96
CA GLU A 77 -33.66 0.96 14.60
C GLU A 77 -33.61 0.84 13.09
N ILE A 78 -32.51 1.31 12.51
CA ILE A 78 -32.25 1.18 11.09
C ILE A 78 -31.49 -0.13 10.87
N PRO A 79 -31.99 -1.05 10.03
CA PRO A 79 -31.24 -2.25 9.69
C PRO A 79 -29.98 -1.87 8.90
N VAL A 80 -28.83 -2.44 9.28
CA VAL A 80 -27.61 -2.34 8.49
C VAL A 80 -27.76 -3.28 7.30
N GLU A 81 -28.00 -2.69 6.14
CA GLU A 81 -27.69 -3.33 4.87
C GLU A 81 -26.21 -3.03 4.61
N ARG A 82 -25.43 -3.99 4.10
CA ARG A 82 -24.00 -3.81 3.78
C ARG A 82 -23.75 -3.45 2.30
N PRO A 83 -24.29 -2.36 1.71
CA PRO A 83 -23.80 -1.94 0.40
C PRO A 83 -22.58 -1.00 0.51
N ARG A 84 -22.36 -0.30 1.64
CA ARG A 84 -21.32 0.74 1.80
C ARG A 84 -20.63 0.73 3.17
N ALA A 85 -19.42 1.30 3.21
CA ALA A 85 -18.63 1.49 4.44
C ALA A 85 -19.21 2.56 5.40
N TYR A 86 -20.14 3.38 4.92
CA TYR A 86 -20.84 4.39 5.69
C TYR A 86 -22.34 4.33 5.43
N ARG A 87 -23.08 5.04 6.29
CA ARG A 87 -24.48 5.38 6.09
C ARG A 87 -24.74 6.79 6.60
N ILE A 88 -25.59 7.53 5.91
CA ILE A 88 -26.03 8.84 6.36
C ILE A 88 -27.45 8.70 6.90
N VAL A 89 -27.66 9.06 8.16
CA VAL A 89 -28.97 8.99 8.83
C VAL A 89 -29.63 10.37 8.80
N ASP A 90 -30.71 10.49 8.04
CA ASP A 90 -31.50 11.71 7.96
C ASP A 90 -32.67 11.67 8.97
N VAL A 91 -32.68 12.65 9.88
CA VAL A 91 -33.77 12.87 10.84
C VAL A 91 -34.35 14.26 10.64
N SER A 92 -35.60 14.33 10.23
CA SER A 92 -36.28 15.61 9.94
C SER A 92 -37.64 15.73 10.63
N LEU A 93 -38.12 16.96 10.73
CA LEU A 93 -39.51 17.23 11.09
C LEU A 93 -40.42 17.12 9.84
N PRO A 94 -41.70 16.72 9.96
CA PRO A 94 -42.61 16.48 8.84
C PRO A 94 -42.83 17.67 7.88
N ALA A 95 -42.49 18.89 8.29
CA ALA A 95 -42.58 20.10 7.47
C ALA A 95 -41.21 20.58 6.94
N GLY A 96 -40.13 19.82 7.15
CA GLY A 96 -38.77 20.19 6.74
C GLY A 96 -38.17 21.37 7.50
N GLU A 97 -38.81 21.83 8.59
CA GLU A 97 -38.39 23.03 9.33
C GLU A 97 -37.05 22.87 10.07
N LYS A 98 -36.69 21.62 10.40
CA LYS A 98 -35.39 21.27 10.98
C LYS A 98 -35.03 19.85 10.58
N GLU A 99 -33.78 19.65 10.25
CA GLU A 99 -33.21 18.38 9.83
C GLU A 99 -31.80 18.23 10.39
N GLU A 100 -31.46 17.00 10.77
CA GLU A 100 -30.13 16.59 11.23
C GLU A 100 -29.68 15.42 10.34
N ARG A 101 -28.53 15.58 9.69
CA ARG A 101 -27.90 14.61 8.81
C ARG A 101 -26.68 14.05 9.52
N ILE A 102 -26.70 12.76 9.86
CA ILE A 102 -25.73 12.16 10.77
C ILE A 102 -25.02 11.00 10.06
N PRO A 103 -23.80 11.21 9.55
CA PRO A 103 -22.98 10.14 9.00
C PRO A 103 -22.51 9.19 10.10
N VAL A 104 -22.55 7.89 9.79
CA VAL A 104 -22.06 6.80 10.64
C VAL A 104 -21.31 5.78 9.79
N PHE A 105 -20.46 4.97 10.41
CA PHE A 105 -19.68 3.94 9.73
C PHE A 105 -20.15 2.52 10.05
N THR A 106 -19.99 1.64 9.06
CA THR A 106 -20.17 0.20 9.22
C THR A 106 -18.82 -0.48 9.46
N GLY A 107 -18.85 -1.67 10.07
CA GLY A 107 -17.64 -2.39 10.47
C GLY A 107 -16.97 -1.82 11.72
N GLN A 108 -15.71 -2.20 11.95
CA GLN A 108 -14.90 -1.68 13.05
C GLN A 108 -14.13 -0.42 12.65
N ASP A 109 -13.78 0.39 13.64
CA ASP A 109 -12.90 1.56 13.49
C ASP A 109 -11.46 1.09 13.19
N PRO A 110 -10.89 1.41 12.01
CA PRO A 110 -9.52 1.03 11.65
C PRO A 110 -8.46 1.48 12.65
N SER A 111 -8.67 2.62 13.32
CA SER A 111 -7.73 3.15 14.29
C SER A 111 -7.67 2.30 15.57
N GLN A 112 -8.75 1.56 15.86
CA GLN A 112 -8.85 0.68 17.03
C GLN A 112 -8.44 -0.76 16.72
N THR A 113 -8.44 -1.16 15.45
CA THR A 113 -8.03 -2.51 15.03
C THR A 113 -6.58 -2.59 14.55
N TRP A 114 -5.90 -1.45 14.35
CA TRP A 114 -4.52 -1.44 13.85
C TRP A 114 -3.51 -1.97 14.88
N PRO A 115 -2.75 -3.04 14.57
CA PRO A 115 -1.74 -3.61 15.47
C PRO A 115 -0.44 -2.80 15.65
N GLY A 116 -0.30 -1.63 15.02
CA GLY A 116 0.87 -0.74 15.23
C GLY A 116 2.12 -1.06 14.41
N GLY A 117 1.98 -1.64 13.22
CA GLY A 117 3.11 -1.91 12.33
C GLY A 117 2.72 -2.33 10.91
N MET A 118 3.69 -2.90 10.21
CA MET A 118 3.51 -3.59 8.92
C MET A 118 4.37 -4.85 8.88
N SER A 119 4.06 -5.75 7.96
CA SER A 119 4.88 -6.93 7.65
C SER A 119 5.23 -6.94 6.17
N ALA A 120 6.35 -7.56 5.84
CA ALA A 120 6.74 -7.77 4.45
C ALA A 120 7.36 -9.16 4.29
N ARG A 121 7.23 -9.73 3.09
CA ARG A 121 7.87 -10.99 2.73
C ARG A 121 8.42 -10.90 1.33
N LEU A 122 9.72 -11.13 1.20
CA LEU A 122 10.30 -11.41 -0.10
C LEU A 122 9.98 -12.87 -0.45
N LEU A 123 9.21 -13.03 -1.52
CA LEU A 123 8.66 -14.30 -1.97
C LEU A 123 9.65 -15.02 -2.91
N PRO A 124 9.39 -16.30 -3.26
CA PRO A 124 10.32 -17.08 -4.09
C PRO A 124 10.70 -16.39 -5.40
N ALA A 125 9.76 -15.73 -6.09
CA ALA A 125 10.05 -14.99 -7.31
C ALA A 125 11.02 -13.81 -7.09
N GLY A 126 10.96 -13.15 -5.94
CA GLY A 126 11.90 -12.09 -5.56
C GLY A 126 13.27 -12.66 -5.16
N LEU A 127 13.29 -13.79 -4.44
CA LEU A 127 14.51 -14.50 -4.07
C LEU A 127 15.29 -15.01 -5.29
N ASP A 128 14.60 -15.49 -6.32
CA ASP A 128 15.23 -15.92 -7.58
C ASP A 128 16.02 -14.78 -8.26
N ILE A 129 15.44 -13.57 -8.26
CA ILE A 129 16.10 -12.39 -8.85
C ILE A 129 17.30 -11.98 -8.00
N LEU A 130 17.15 -11.94 -6.67
CA LEU A 130 18.28 -11.67 -5.77
C LEU A 130 19.41 -12.69 -5.95
N GLY A 131 19.10 -13.97 -6.07
CA GLY A 131 20.08 -15.02 -6.34
C GLY A 131 20.83 -14.75 -7.65
N SER A 132 20.13 -14.43 -8.74
CA SER A 132 20.78 -14.12 -10.01
C SER A 132 21.77 -12.94 -9.92
N THR A 133 21.41 -11.91 -9.14
CA THR A 133 22.28 -10.75 -8.90
C THR A 133 23.48 -11.09 -8.04
N LEU A 134 23.29 -11.87 -6.98
CA LEU A 134 24.38 -12.31 -6.10
C LEU A 134 25.44 -13.11 -6.87
N GLY A 135 25.04 -13.92 -7.86
CA GLY A 135 25.99 -14.64 -8.73
C GLY A 135 26.95 -13.70 -9.45
N GLY A 136 26.45 -12.60 -10.01
CA GLY A 136 27.29 -11.57 -10.64
C GLY A 136 28.25 -10.91 -9.65
N LEU A 137 27.78 -10.57 -8.45
CA LEU A 137 28.61 -9.96 -7.40
C LEU A 137 29.71 -10.90 -6.89
N ILE A 138 29.41 -12.19 -6.78
CA ILE A 138 30.42 -13.19 -6.43
C ILE A 138 31.51 -13.20 -7.48
N ASP A 139 31.17 -13.26 -8.77
CA ASP A 139 32.18 -13.22 -9.84
C ASP A 139 33.04 -11.94 -9.80
N GLU A 140 32.45 -10.80 -9.47
CA GLU A 140 33.17 -9.53 -9.32
C GLU A 140 34.07 -9.45 -8.08
N SER A 141 33.84 -10.28 -7.06
CA SER A 141 34.67 -10.33 -5.84
C SER A 141 36.13 -10.74 -6.12
N GLY A 142 36.38 -11.41 -7.26
CA GLY A 142 37.70 -11.94 -7.62
C GLY A 142 38.03 -13.28 -6.97
N TRP A 143 37.03 -14.06 -6.55
CA TRP A 143 37.23 -15.39 -5.94
C TRP A 143 38.13 -16.32 -6.78
N ALA A 144 38.04 -16.25 -8.11
CA ALA A 144 38.88 -17.02 -9.03
C ALA A 144 40.38 -16.68 -8.90
N ASP A 145 40.72 -15.41 -8.66
CA ASP A 145 42.09 -14.96 -8.43
C ASP A 145 42.59 -15.46 -7.06
N THR A 146 41.73 -15.46 -6.04
CA THR A 146 42.04 -16.00 -4.71
C THR A 146 42.35 -17.50 -4.78
N ILE A 147 41.52 -18.30 -5.46
CA ILE A 147 41.79 -19.73 -5.68
C ILE A 147 43.08 -19.91 -6.48
N THR A 148 43.28 -19.14 -7.56
CA THR A 148 44.51 -19.18 -8.36
C THR A 148 45.77 -19.00 -7.51
N ALA A 149 45.75 -18.06 -6.56
CA ALA A 149 46.87 -17.81 -5.66
C ALA A 149 47.15 -18.95 -4.68
N GLN A 150 46.16 -19.81 -4.43
CA GLN A 150 46.25 -20.96 -3.52
C GLN A 150 46.57 -22.28 -4.22
N LEU A 151 46.48 -22.35 -5.55
CA LEU A 151 46.76 -23.57 -6.31
C LEU A 151 48.19 -24.08 -6.05
N PRO A 152 48.38 -25.37 -5.68
CA PRO A 152 49.70 -25.87 -5.32
C PRO A 152 50.62 -26.04 -6.53
N GLU A 153 51.87 -25.61 -6.40
CA GLU A 153 52.95 -26.03 -7.31
C GLU A 153 53.41 -27.44 -6.94
N VAL A 154 53.41 -28.35 -7.91
CA VAL A 154 53.96 -29.70 -7.74
C VAL A 154 55.34 -29.76 -8.36
N ASN A 155 56.34 -30.17 -7.59
CA ASN A 155 57.70 -30.34 -8.09
C ASN A 155 58.34 -31.64 -7.58
N LEU A 156 58.52 -32.61 -8.49
CA LEU A 156 59.16 -33.89 -8.20
C LEU A 156 60.58 -34.00 -8.74
N GLY A 157 61.16 -32.89 -9.19
CA GLY A 157 62.50 -32.80 -9.73
C GLY A 157 62.64 -33.27 -11.17
N PHE A 158 61.87 -34.28 -11.63
CA PHE A 158 61.88 -34.74 -13.02
C PHE A 158 60.63 -34.36 -13.83
N PHE A 159 59.55 -33.99 -13.15
CA PHE A 159 58.39 -33.29 -13.71
C PHE A 159 57.67 -32.51 -12.58
N GLY A 160 56.72 -31.68 -12.98
CA GLY A 160 55.88 -30.94 -12.06
C GLY A 160 54.73 -30.20 -12.73
N LEU A 161 53.96 -29.49 -11.92
CA LEU A 161 52.80 -28.69 -12.30
C LEU A 161 53.01 -27.27 -11.79
N ARG A 162 52.84 -26.28 -12.66
CA ARG A 162 52.80 -24.86 -12.28
C ARG A 162 51.40 -24.31 -12.53
N PRO A 163 50.73 -23.70 -11.55
CA PRO A 163 49.42 -23.09 -11.79
C PRO A 163 49.54 -21.91 -12.75
N ILE A 164 48.58 -21.79 -13.66
CA ILE A 164 48.44 -20.67 -14.58
C ILE A 164 47.30 -19.76 -14.10
N GLY A 165 46.15 -20.34 -13.77
CA GLY A 165 44.94 -19.60 -13.46
C GLY A 165 43.72 -20.49 -13.23
N VAL A 166 42.60 -19.83 -12.97
CA VAL A 166 41.27 -20.44 -12.93
C VAL A 166 40.40 -19.72 -13.96
N VAL A 167 39.65 -20.49 -14.74
CA VAL A 167 38.58 -20.00 -15.61
C VAL A 167 37.25 -20.55 -15.11
N HIS A 168 36.16 -19.82 -15.30
CA HIS A 168 34.84 -20.26 -14.90
C HIS A 168 33.78 -19.67 -15.84
N GLU A 169 32.62 -20.30 -15.87
CA GLU A 169 31.38 -19.69 -16.37
C GLU A 169 30.75 -18.83 -15.26
N PRO A 170 29.76 -17.97 -15.59
CA PRO A 170 29.10 -17.15 -14.57
C PRO A 170 28.55 -17.98 -13.42
N THR A 171 28.79 -17.53 -12.20
CA THR A 171 28.28 -18.18 -10.98
C THR A 171 26.76 -18.07 -10.95
N LEU A 172 26.10 -19.19 -10.66
CA LEU A 172 24.65 -19.22 -10.44
C LEU A 172 24.39 -19.31 -8.95
N VAL A 173 23.52 -18.46 -8.42
CA VAL A 173 23.05 -18.57 -7.04
C VAL A 173 21.55 -18.74 -7.06
N ARG A 174 21.07 -19.76 -6.35
CA ARG A 174 19.66 -20.00 -6.09
C ARG A 174 19.37 -19.75 -4.63
N MET A 175 18.24 -19.10 -4.37
CA MET A 175 17.77 -18.81 -3.04
C MET A 175 16.34 -19.31 -2.92
N GLU A 176 16.09 -20.21 -1.99
CA GLU A 176 14.77 -20.81 -1.77
C GLU A 176 14.40 -20.74 -0.29
N GLY A 177 13.10 -20.65 0.01
CA GLY A 177 12.63 -20.75 1.38
C GLY A 177 12.87 -22.14 1.99
N ALA A 178 13.28 -22.20 3.25
CA ALA A 178 13.54 -23.45 3.98
C ALA A 178 13.00 -23.39 5.41
N GLU A 179 12.74 -24.54 6.05
CA GLU A 179 12.11 -24.58 7.39
C GLU A 179 12.85 -23.75 8.48
N ASP A 180 14.17 -23.64 8.37
CA ASP A 180 15.04 -22.96 9.35
C ASP A 180 15.76 -21.71 8.78
N GLY A 181 15.31 -21.16 7.64
CA GLY A 181 15.95 -20.00 7.02
C GLY A 181 15.74 -19.92 5.50
N LEU A 182 16.79 -19.55 4.78
CA LEU A 182 16.83 -19.60 3.32
C LEU A 182 17.87 -20.64 2.88
N ALA A 183 17.47 -21.60 2.05
CA ALA A 183 18.44 -22.44 1.35
C ALA A 183 19.15 -21.59 0.29
N ILE A 184 20.48 -21.59 0.31
CA ILE A 184 21.31 -20.94 -0.70
C ILE A 184 22.19 -21.98 -1.36
N ASP A 185 22.03 -22.12 -2.67
CA ASP A 185 22.88 -22.98 -3.50
C ASP A 185 23.74 -22.10 -4.42
N PHE A 186 25.05 -22.13 -4.20
CA PHE A 186 26.03 -21.54 -5.10
C PHE A 186 26.55 -22.61 -6.07
N SER A 187 26.29 -22.45 -7.36
CA SER A 187 26.83 -23.33 -8.41
C SER A 187 27.91 -22.59 -9.20
N LEU A 188 29.17 -22.96 -8.96
CA LEU A 188 30.30 -22.51 -9.76
C LEU A 188 30.37 -23.40 -11.01
N MET A 189 29.98 -22.84 -12.14
CA MET A 189 29.83 -23.58 -13.40
C MET A 189 31.12 -23.58 -14.21
N GLY A 190 31.44 -24.71 -14.86
CA GLY A 190 32.53 -24.79 -15.83
C GLY A 190 33.91 -24.39 -15.28
N VAL A 191 34.18 -24.70 -14.01
CA VAL A 191 35.42 -24.30 -13.33
C VAL A 191 36.60 -25.07 -13.91
N GLY A 192 37.46 -24.37 -14.65
CA GLY A 192 38.68 -24.89 -15.24
C GLY A 192 39.92 -24.47 -14.45
N LEU A 193 40.61 -25.42 -13.83
CA LEU A 193 41.92 -25.17 -13.24
C LEU A 193 43.00 -25.33 -14.32
N GLU A 194 43.72 -24.25 -14.62
CA GLU A 194 44.74 -24.19 -15.65
C GLU A 194 46.14 -24.42 -15.07
N TYR A 195 46.87 -25.39 -15.61
CA TYR A 195 48.24 -25.73 -15.21
C TYR A 195 49.17 -25.83 -16.42
N GLU A 196 50.42 -25.42 -16.23
CA GLU A 196 51.55 -25.80 -17.08
C GLU A 196 52.20 -27.04 -16.49
N ILE A 197 52.12 -28.16 -17.21
CA ILE A 197 52.92 -29.35 -16.90
C ILE A 197 54.31 -29.12 -17.47
N TRP A 198 55.35 -29.39 -16.69
CA TRP A 198 56.73 -29.43 -17.16
C TRP A 198 57.37 -30.79 -16.85
N TRP A 199 58.22 -31.31 -17.73
CA TRP A 199 58.95 -32.58 -17.53
C TRP A 199 60.28 -32.59 -18.26
N PHE A 200 61.22 -33.42 -17.82
CA PHE A 200 62.45 -33.68 -18.57
C PHE A 200 62.30 -34.88 -19.50
N ASP A 201 62.62 -34.70 -20.77
CA ASP A 201 62.68 -35.82 -21.72
C ASP A 201 63.89 -36.74 -21.46
N GLN A 202 63.99 -37.83 -22.24
CA GLN A 202 65.10 -38.81 -22.11
C GLN A 202 66.50 -38.20 -22.37
N THR A 203 66.56 -36.98 -22.89
CA THR A 203 67.81 -36.22 -23.14
C THR A 203 68.11 -35.20 -22.04
N GLY A 204 67.21 -35.04 -21.06
CA GLY A 204 67.34 -34.08 -19.97
C GLY A 204 66.94 -32.66 -20.34
N VAL A 205 66.15 -32.47 -21.41
CA VAL A 205 65.62 -31.16 -21.81
C VAL A 205 64.22 -30.99 -21.23
N GLU A 206 63.96 -29.84 -20.60
CA GLU A 206 62.63 -29.48 -20.09
C GLU A 206 61.67 -29.24 -21.27
N GLN A 207 60.55 -29.94 -21.22
CA GLN A 207 59.40 -29.77 -22.09
C GLN A 207 58.25 -29.24 -21.25
N THR A 208 57.37 -28.46 -21.87
CA THR A 208 56.15 -27.97 -21.21
C THR A 208 54.91 -28.21 -22.07
N GLY A 209 53.76 -28.29 -21.42
CA GLY A 209 52.48 -28.47 -22.08
C GLY A 209 51.32 -28.01 -21.20
N PRO A 210 50.21 -27.54 -21.80
CA PRO A 210 49.05 -27.13 -21.04
C PRO A 210 48.29 -28.35 -20.50
N MET A 211 47.69 -28.16 -19.34
CA MET A 211 46.75 -29.06 -18.69
C MET A 211 45.57 -28.26 -18.19
N TYR A 212 44.37 -28.72 -18.52
CA TYR A 212 43.13 -28.17 -18.03
C TYR A 212 42.39 -29.24 -17.25
N MET A 213 41.82 -28.84 -16.12
CA MET A 213 41.01 -29.71 -15.27
C MET A 213 39.69 -29.02 -15.09
N ILE A 214 38.66 -29.56 -15.72
CA ILE A 214 37.38 -28.88 -15.88
C ILE A 214 36.36 -29.61 -15.03
N PHE A 215 35.76 -28.88 -14.11
CA PHE A 215 34.58 -29.29 -13.36
C PHE A 215 33.36 -28.72 -14.08
N ASP A 216 32.40 -29.58 -14.40
CA ASP A 216 31.13 -29.12 -14.97
C ASP A 216 30.39 -28.25 -13.93
N GLU A 217 30.35 -28.71 -12.68
CA GLU A 217 29.77 -27.98 -11.55
C GLU A 217 30.57 -28.22 -10.24
N ILE A 218 30.77 -27.14 -9.49
CA ILE A 218 31.11 -27.17 -8.07
C ILE A 218 29.96 -26.49 -7.32
N ALA A 219 29.19 -27.26 -6.57
CA ALA A 219 28.03 -26.80 -5.83
C ALA A 219 28.35 -26.63 -4.34
N ILE A 220 27.99 -25.48 -3.78
CA ILE A 220 28.06 -25.18 -2.35
C ILE A 220 26.64 -24.90 -1.88
N GLY A 221 26.07 -25.82 -1.12
CA GLY A 221 24.75 -25.66 -0.51
C GLY A 221 24.90 -25.23 0.94
N CYS A 222 24.13 -24.25 1.39
CA CYS A 222 24.08 -23.85 2.81
C CYS A 222 22.70 -23.31 3.18
N THR A 223 22.46 -23.15 4.47
CA THR A 223 21.26 -22.47 4.98
C THR A 223 21.67 -21.11 5.55
N ALA A 224 21.08 -20.04 5.03
CA ALA A 224 21.23 -18.70 5.56
C ALA A 224 20.13 -18.42 6.59
N VAL A 225 20.55 -18.21 7.83
CA VAL A 225 19.66 -17.84 8.93
C VAL A 225 19.81 -16.34 9.16
N PRO A 226 18.80 -15.52 8.79
CA PRO A 226 18.84 -14.11 9.09
C PRO A 226 18.65 -13.88 10.58
N SER A 227 19.29 -12.84 11.10
CA SER A 227 19.16 -12.41 12.48
C SER A 227 19.48 -10.93 12.59
N MET A 228 18.96 -10.28 13.62
CA MET A 228 19.36 -8.93 13.97
C MET A 228 20.27 -8.93 15.19
N THR A 229 21.33 -8.14 15.11
CA THR A 229 22.21 -7.86 16.25
C THR A 229 21.55 -6.88 17.22
N GLU A 230 22.10 -6.75 18.45
CA GLU A 230 21.63 -5.75 19.43
C GLU A 230 21.72 -4.30 18.92
N ASP A 231 22.61 -4.05 17.96
CA ASP A 231 22.81 -2.73 17.33
C ASP A 231 21.91 -2.52 16.10
N GLY A 232 20.98 -3.43 15.80
CA GLY A 232 20.03 -3.34 14.69
C GLY A 232 20.61 -3.65 13.30
N ILE A 233 21.81 -4.22 13.25
CA ILE A 233 22.44 -4.68 12.01
C ILE A 233 21.84 -6.05 11.63
N LEU A 234 21.38 -6.17 10.37
CA LEU A 234 20.93 -7.43 9.78
C LEU A 234 22.14 -8.26 9.38
N THR A 235 22.21 -9.48 9.90
CA THR A 235 23.27 -10.44 9.62
C THR A 235 22.66 -11.76 9.17
N PHE A 236 23.14 -12.30 8.05
CA PHE A 236 22.85 -13.66 7.62
C PHE A 236 23.97 -14.58 8.07
N SER A 237 23.65 -15.55 8.91
CA SER A 237 24.59 -16.59 9.31
C SER A 237 24.44 -17.79 8.38
N LEU A 238 25.52 -18.18 7.70
CA LEU A 238 25.50 -19.39 6.88
C LEU A 238 25.84 -20.60 7.74
N ILE A 239 24.92 -21.56 7.78
CA ILE A 239 25.07 -22.82 8.51
C ILE A 239 24.94 -24.01 7.56
N GLU A 240 25.37 -25.18 8.04
CA GLU A 240 25.20 -26.46 7.33
C GLU A 240 25.77 -26.48 5.91
N ALA A 241 26.88 -25.77 5.69
CA ALA A 241 27.52 -25.75 4.39
C ALA A 241 28.03 -27.13 3.97
N ASP A 242 27.69 -27.54 2.76
CA ASP A 242 28.18 -28.73 2.09
C ASP A 242 28.76 -28.37 0.72
N LEU A 243 29.81 -29.08 0.32
CA LEU A 243 30.48 -28.88 -0.97
C LEU A 243 30.42 -30.18 -1.75
N THR A 244 29.78 -30.11 -2.91
CA THR A 244 29.75 -31.18 -3.88
C THR A 244 30.55 -30.76 -5.12
N MET A 245 31.45 -31.63 -5.57
CA MET A 245 32.25 -31.40 -6.78
C MET A 245 32.04 -32.56 -7.74
N ASP A 246 31.80 -32.25 -9.00
CA ASP A 246 31.77 -33.26 -10.04
C ASP A 246 33.15 -33.90 -10.28
N SER A 247 33.15 -35.04 -10.96
CA SER A 247 34.40 -35.66 -11.42
C SER A 247 35.03 -34.78 -12.50
N PRO A 248 36.29 -34.35 -12.35
CA PRO A 248 36.91 -33.45 -13.31
C PRO A 248 37.26 -34.16 -14.61
N ASP A 249 37.02 -33.46 -15.72
CA ASP A 249 37.53 -33.83 -17.02
C ASP A 249 38.95 -33.28 -17.23
N PHE A 250 39.86 -34.18 -17.58
CA PHE A 250 41.26 -33.81 -17.85
C PHE A 250 41.50 -33.62 -19.33
N GLN A 251 41.95 -32.42 -19.70
CA GLN A 251 42.42 -32.15 -21.04
C GLN A 251 43.93 -31.90 -21.01
N PHE A 252 44.65 -32.71 -21.78
CA PHE A 252 46.09 -32.64 -21.88
C PHE A 252 46.50 -32.17 -23.27
N GLY A 253 47.57 -31.38 -23.34
CA GLY A 253 48.34 -31.21 -24.56
C GLY A 253 49.05 -32.50 -24.99
N VAL A 254 50.15 -32.37 -25.74
CA VAL A 254 50.97 -33.53 -26.12
C VAL A 254 51.80 -34.00 -24.92
N LEU A 255 51.35 -35.07 -24.26
CA LEU A 255 52.03 -35.70 -23.13
C LEU A 255 52.33 -37.18 -23.38
N GLU A 256 53.33 -37.70 -22.66
CA GLU A 256 53.62 -39.13 -22.64
C GLU A 256 52.57 -39.88 -21.82
N GLY A 257 52.12 -41.05 -22.29
CA GLY A 257 51.00 -41.78 -21.68
C GLY A 257 51.22 -42.19 -20.21
N TRP A 258 52.47 -42.39 -19.78
CA TRP A 258 52.78 -42.71 -18.38
C TRP A 258 52.61 -41.50 -17.45
N LEU A 259 52.80 -40.27 -17.96
CA LEU A 259 52.53 -39.05 -17.19
C LEU A 259 51.03 -38.88 -16.97
N ILE A 260 50.22 -39.18 -18.00
CA ILE A 260 48.76 -39.10 -17.90
C ILE A 260 48.25 -40.06 -16.81
N GLU A 261 48.65 -41.33 -16.86
CA GLU A 261 48.25 -42.35 -15.87
C GLU A 261 48.71 -41.96 -14.45
N TRP A 262 49.95 -41.47 -14.32
CA TRP A 262 50.45 -41.01 -13.04
C TRP A 262 49.67 -39.82 -12.48
N ILE A 263 49.36 -38.83 -13.33
CA ILE A 263 48.58 -37.65 -12.94
C ILE A 263 47.20 -38.09 -12.48
N THR A 264 46.47 -38.88 -13.27
CA THR A 264 45.11 -39.32 -12.90
C THR A 264 45.08 -40.10 -11.59
N ASP A 265 46.12 -40.89 -11.28
CA ASP A 265 46.18 -41.70 -10.07
C ASP A 265 46.56 -40.92 -8.80
N ASN A 266 47.30 -39.81 -8.93
CA ASN A 266 47.83 -39.04 -7.78
C ASN A 266 47.22 -37.65 -7.64
N PHE A 267 46.45 -37.22 -8.63
CA PHE A 267 45.89 -35.88 -8.71
C PHE A 267 45.02 -35.52 -7.50
N TRP A 268 44.12 -36.43 -7.12
CA TRP A 268 43.21 -36.20 -6.00
C TRP A 268 43.98 -35.77 -4.74
N THR A 269 45.02 -36.53 -4.39
CA THR A 269 45.80 -36.29 -3.17
C THR A 269 46.66 -35.02 -3.24
N TRP A 270 47.09 -34.59 -4.43
CA TRP A 270 48.14 -33.56 -4.55
C TRP A 270 47.60 -32.19 -4.92
N VAL A 271 46.43 -32.17 -5.56
CA VAL A 271 45.80 -30.93 -6.02
C VAL A 271 44.41 -30.80 -5.44
N LEU A 272 43.55 -31.83 -5.52
CA LEU A 272 42.17 -31.68 -5.04
C LEU A 272 42.04 -31.63 -3.54
N GLU A 273 42.68 -32.51 -2.79
CA GLU A 273 42.59 -32.48 -1.32
C GLU A 273 43.00 -31.11 -0.75
N PRO A 274 44.14 -30.50 -1.16
CA PRO A 274 44.47 -29.12 -0.78
C PRO A 274 43.47 -28.08 -1.28
N VAL A 275 42.96 -28.20 -2.50
CA VAL A 275 42.04 -27.22 -3.08
C VAL A 275 40.67 -27.29 -2.43
N THR A 276 40.13 -28.48 -2.19
CA THR A 276 38.85 -28.72 -1.52
C THR A 276 38.89 -28.21 -0.07
N GLU A 277 39.96 -28.50 0.69
CA GLU A 277 40.12 -27.97 2.05
C GLU A 277 40.18 -26.43 2.07
N ASN A 278 40.97 -25.83 1.16
CA ASN A 278 41.13 -24.38 1.12
C ASN A 278 39.94 -23.63 0.49
N ILE A 279 39.24 -24.19 -0.49
CA ILE A 279 38.03 -23.59 -1.06
C ILE A 279 36.96 -23.54 0.01
N LEU A 280 36.73 -24.65 0.71
CA LEU A 280 35.72 -24.67 1.78
C LEU A 280 36.07 -23.67 2.87
N ASP A 281 37.32 -23.67 3.35
CA ASP A 281 37.75 -22.75 4.39
C ASP A 281 37.77 -21.29 3.93
N THR A 282 38.13 -20.98 2.68
CA THR A 282 38.20 -19.60 2.17
C THR A 282 36.80 -19.07 1.87
N VAL A 283 35.99 -19.83 1.13
CA VAL A 283 34.62 -19.43 0.78
C VAL A 283 33.75 -19.38 2.04
N LEU A 284 33.88 -20.33 2.98
CA LEU A 284 33.11 -20.26 4.22
C LEU A 284 33.68 -19.28 5.26
N ALA A 285 34.98 -18.99 5.29
CA ALA A 285 35.50 -17.96 6.19
C ALA A 285 35.16 -16.54 5.71
N GLU A 286 35.01 -16.32 4.40
CA GLU A 286 34.58 -15.03 3.85
C GLU A 286 33.05 -14.84 3.88
N ILE A 287 32.26 -15.93 3.85
CA ILE A 287 30.78 -15.87 3.76
C ILE A 287 30.07 -16.39 5.02
N GLY A 288 30.78 -16.94 6.02
CA GLY A 288 30.17 -17.58 7.20
C GLY A 288 29.21 -16.70 8.02
N SER A 289 29.39 -15.39 7.96
CA SER A 289 28.38 -14.40 8.35
C SER A 289 28.45 -13.19 7.43
N LEU A 290 27.33 -12.83 6.81
CA LEU A 290 27.22 -11.66 5.95
C LEU A 290 26.42 -10.56 6.67
N ASP A 291 27.09 -9.46 6.99
CA ASP A 291 26.43 -8.24 7.46
C ASP A 291 25.87 -7.49 6.25
N VAL A 292 24.55 -7.37 6.17
CA VAL A 292 23.83 -6.76 5.03
C VAL A 292 23.56 -5.27 5.26
N GLY A 293 23.79 -4.79 6.48
CA GLY A 293 23.72 -3.37 6.83
C GLY A 293 22.84 -3.10 8.04
N GLY A 294 22.59 -1.82 8.30
CA GLY A 294 21.82 -1.33 9.43
C GLY A 294 22.58 -0.27 10.26
N PRO A 295 21.95 0.30 11.29
CA PRO A 295 20.61 -0.01 11.80
C PRO A 295 19.48 0.36 10.84
N PHE A 296 18.48 -0.51 10.69
CA PHE A 296 17.26 -0.25 9.90
C PHE A 296 16.18 0.45 10.73
N ALA A 297 16.60 1.49 11.46
CA ALA A 297 15.70 2.38 12.19
C ALA A 297 15.91 3.79 11.68
N PHE A 298 14.87 4.38 11.10
CA PHE A 298 14.93 5.73 10.55
C PHE A 298 13.60 6.46 10.68
N GLU A 299 13.70 7.79 10.74
CA GLU A 299 12.56 8.69 10.62
C GLU A 299 12.49 9.17 9.18
N THR A 300 11.31 9.04 8.57
CA THR A 300 10.99 9.66 7.29
C THR A 300 9.81 10.59 7.44
N ASP A 301 9.71 11.56 6.54
CA ASP A 301 8.53 12.42 6.46
C ASP A 301 7.64 11.86 5.36
N LEU A 302 6.55 11.21 5.76
CA LEU A 302 5.57 10.69 4.82
C LEU A 302 4.45 11.71 4.68
N MET A 303 4.56 12.53 3.62
CA MET A 303 3.60 13.58 3.32
C MET A 303 3.34 14.47 4.56
N GLY A 304 4.37 15.11 5.11
CA GLY A 304 4.25 16.02 6.26
C GLY A 304 3.98 15.35 7.61
N THR A 305 3.87 14.02 7.66
CA THR A 305 3.72 13.24 8.89
C THR A 305 5.04 12.53 9.22
N PRO A 306 5.67 12.80 10.38
CA PRO A 306 6.87 12.10 10.78
C PRO A 306 6.53 10.64 11.08
N LEU A 307 7.10 9.73 10.30
CA LEU A 307 6.97 8.29 10.43
C LEU A 307 8.32 7.71 10.87
N SER A 308 8.34 7.07 12.03
CA SER A 308 9.46 6.22 12.44
C SER A 308 9.23 4.80 11.97
N LEU A 309 10.22 4.22 11.31
CA LEU A 309 10.23 2.81 10.94
C LEU A 309 11.39 2.11 11.63
N ALA A 310 11.15 0.89 12.13
CA ALA A 310 12.22 0.02 12.59
C ALA A 310 11.95 -1.43 12.19
N LEU A 311 12.91 -2.09 11.56
CA LEU A 311 12.88 -3.54 11.46
C LEU A 311 12.94 -4.13 12.88
N TYR A 312 11.99 -4.97 13.28
CA TYR A 312 11.95 -5.59 14.61
C TYR A 312 12.11 -7.11 14.57
N ASP A 313 11.72 -7.74 13.46
CA ASP A 313 11.84 -9.18 13.27
C ASP A 313 12.28 -9.50 11.85
N VAL A 314 13.05 -10.58 11.71
CA VAL A 314 13.50 -11.11 10.44
C VAL A 314 13.75 -12.60 10.59
N TYR A 315 13.16 -13.40 9.72
CA TYR A 315 13.36 -14.83 9.69
C TYR A 315 13.14 -15.36 8.27
N GLY A 316 13.76 -16.49 7.94
CA GLY A 316 13.44 -17.24 6.73
C GLY A 316 12.54 -18.42 7.07
N ASP A 317 11.61 -18.75 6.18
CA ASP A 317 10.83 -19.98 6.23
C ASP A 317 10.58 -20.50 4.80
N ILE A 318 9.72 -21.52 4.65
CA ILE A 318 9.36 -22.12 3.35
C ILE A 318 8.74 -21.15 2.34
N ASP A 319 8.12 -20.06 2.79
CA ASP A 319 7.48 -19.05 1.94
C ASP A 319 8.48 -17.93 1.53
N GLY A 320 9.68 -17.90 2.11
CA GLY A 320 10.76 -16.97 1.74
C GLY A 320 11.32 -16.18 2.93
N LEU A 321 11.75 -14.94 2.69
CA LEU A 321 12.34 -14.07 3.71
C LEU A 321 11.28 -13.14 4.30
N ALA A 322 10.92 -13.38 5.55
CA ALA A 322 9.96 -12.58 6.31
C ALA A 322 10.64 -11.42 7.04
N LEU A 323 9.99 -10.26 7.02
CA LEU A 323 10.42 -9.01 7.63
C LEU A 323 9.25 -8.42 8.43
N GLY A 324 9.46 -8.19 9.73
CA GLY A 324 8.55 -7.46 10.58
C GLY A 324 9.04 -6.03 10.77
N VAL A 325 8.22 -5.03 10.40
CA VAL A 325 8.55 -3.61 10.54
C VAL A 325 7.58 -2.93 11.51
N GLU A 326 8.13 -2.31 12.54
CA GLU A 326 7.42 -1.50 13.52
C GLU A 326 7.27 -0.09 12.95
N LEU A 327 6.08 0.49 13.12
CA LEU A 327 5.76 1.82 12.64
C LEU A 327 5.29 2.67 13.81
N GLY A 328 5.90 3.84 13.97
CA GLY A 328 5.51 4.85 14.95
C GLY A 328 5.19 6.17 14.27
N LEU A 329 4.06 6.78 14.60
CA LEU A 329 3.76 8.17 14.23
C LEU A 329 4.50 9.08 15.23
N GLY A 330 5.62 9.66 14.82
CA GLY A 330 6.56 10.33 15.73
C GLY A 330 7.60 9.36 16.29
N GLU A 331 7.48 8.97 17.56
CA GLU A 331 8.43 8.05 18.23
C GLU A 331 7.87 6.61 18.26
N LEU A 332 8.76 5.60 18.18
CA LEU A 332 8.39 4.18 18.33
C LEU A 332 8.05 3.91 19.80
N GLU A 333 6.79 3.58 20.12
CA GLU A 333 6.36 3.42 21.52
C GLU A 333 6.49 1.98 22.07
N SER A 334 6.51 0.92 21.25
CA SER A 334 6.92 -0.45 21.66
C SER A 334 6.65 -1.51 20.59
N ALA A 335 7.67 -2.35 20.35
CA ALA A 335 7.66 -3.67 19.69
C ALA A 335 6.28 -4.10 19.16
N GLY A 336 6.07 -3.88 17.86
CA GLY A 336 4.85 -4.24 17.16
C GLY A 336 4.34 -5.64 17.52
N GLU A 337 3.03 -5.77 17.69
CA GLU A 337 2.40 -7.08 17.79
C GLU A 337 2.69 -7.91 16.52
N ASN A 338 2.65 -9.24 16.61
CA ASN A 338 2.85 -10.15 15.47
C ASN A 338 1.80 -9.89 14.38
N ILE A 339 2.07 -8.93 13.51
CA ILE A 339 1.30 -8.71 12.28
C ILE A 339 1.49 -9.93 11.42
N LEU A 340 0.39 -10.46 10.90
CA LEU A 340 0.45 -11.59 10.00
C LEU A 340 1.35 -11.22 8.81
N ILE A 341 2.35 -12.05 8.56
CA ILE A 341 3.24 -11.88 7.43
C ILE A 341 2.58 -12.60 6.24
N PRO A 342 2.31 -11.91 5.11
CA PRO A 342 1.74 -12.54 3.93
C PRO A 342 2.57 -13.75 3.50
N THR A 343 1.92 -14.79 2.99
CA THR A 343 2.54 -16.02 2.49
C THR A 343 2.53 -16.05 0.97
N GLN A 344 3.16 -17.08 0.36
CA GLN A 344 3.06 -17.28 -1.08
C GLN A 344 1.61 -17.56 -1.54
N GLU A 345 0.75 -18.11 -0.68
CA GLU A 345 -0.66 -18.34 -1.02
C GLU A 345 -1.44 -17.03 -1.14
N ASP A 346 -1.12 -16.04 -0.31
CA ASP A 346 -1.79 -14.74 -0.30
C ASP A 346 -1.37 -13.86 -1.50
N ALA A 347 -0.19 -14.10 -2.08
CA ALA A 347 0.41 -13.30 -3.14
C ALA A 347 1.27 -14.14 -4.13
N PRO A 348 0.68 -15.09 -4.88
CA PRO A 348 1.42 -16.14 -5.58
C PRO A 348 2.32 -15.66 -6.72
N ASP A 349 1.95 -14.55 -7.36
CA ASP A 349 2.64 -14.00 -8.53
C ASP A 349 3.56 -12.81 -8.18
N ALA A 350 3.69 -12.47 -6.89
CA ALA A 350 4.45 -11.32 -6.43
C ALA A 350 5.91 -11.66 -6.11
N GLN A 351 6.78 -10.67 -6.23
CA GLN A 351 8.17 -10.74 -5.76
C GLN A 351 8.28 -10.34 -4.30
N LEU A 352 7.46 -9.38 -3.87
CA LEU A 352 7.35 -8.89 -2.49
C LEU A 352 5.86 -8.80 -2.13
N ALA A 353 5.49 -9.26 -0.94
CA ALA A 353 4.17 -9.05 -0.39
C ALA A 353 4.25 -8.24 0.90
N ILE A 354 3.41 -7.23 1.05
CA ILE A 354 3.37 -6.36 2.23
C ILE A 354 2.02 -6.49 2.94
N GLY A 355 2.04 -6.84 4.23
CA GLY A 355 0.88 -6.77 5.09
C GLY A 355 0.65 -5.34 5.57
N LEU A 356 -0.40 -4.69 5.04
CA LEU A 356 -0.81 -3.34 5.40
C LEU A 356 -2.21 -3.33 5.99
N HIS A 357 -2.40 -2.48 7.00
CA HIS A 357 -3.67 -2.33 7.69
C HIS A 357 -4.35 -1.00 7.33
N GLU A 358 -5.66 -0.99 7.17
CA GLU A 358 -6.47 0.20 6.83
C GLU A 358 -6.20 1.38 7.77
N GLY A 359 -6.01 1.12 9.06
CA GLY A 359 -5.73 2.15 10.07
C GLY A 359 -4.44 2.93 9.79
N LEU A 360 -3.38 2.29 9.27
CA LEU A 360 -2.18 3.00 8.85
C LEU A 360 -2.49 3.94 7.67
N MET A 361 -3.19 3.43 6.65
CA MET A 361 -3.57 4.24 5.50
C MET A 361 -4.50 5.41 5.88
N GLN A 362 -5.40 5.19 6.84
CA GLN A 362 -6.27 6.24 7.36
C GLN A 362 -5.46 7.39 7.94
N GLU A 363 -4.48 7.12 8.80
CA GLU A 363 -3.60 8.16 9.37
C GLU A 363 -2.82 8.92 8.27
N LEU A 364 -2.26 8.19 7.29
CA LEU A 364 -1.48 8.78 6.21
C LEU A 364 -2.31 9.66 5.26
N ILE A 365 -3.51 9.21 4.90
CA ILE A 365 -4.36 9.90 3.93
C ILE A 365 -5.05 11.10 4.59
N THR A 366 -5.59 10.92 5.80
CA THR A 366 -6.37 11.97 6.47
C THR A 366 -5.52 13.20 6.79
N GLY A 367 -4.25 13.04 7.16
CA GLY A 367 -3.35 14.15 7.45
C GLY A 367 -3.12 15.12 6.28
N GLN A 368 -3.23 14.65 5.03
CA GLN A 368 -2.84 15.44 3.85
C GLN A 368 -3.97 15.62 2.85
N LEU A 369 -4.64 14.54 2.46
CA LEU A 369 -5.69 14.63 1.45
C LEU A 369 -6.86 15.48 1.96
N LEU A 370 -7.22 15.37 3.23
CA LEU A 370 -8.24 16.25 3.81
C LEU A 370 -7.77 17.70 3.87
N SER A 371 -6.49 17.94 4.13
CA SER A 371 -5.94 19.31 4.08
C SER A 371 -5.97 19.90 2.66
N LEU A 372 -5.74 19.06 1.65
CA LEU A 372 -5.84 19.43 0.24
C LEU A 372 -7.29 19.66 -0.19
N LEU A 373 -8.24 18.89 0.34
CA LEU A 373 -9.67 19.10 0.11
C LEU A 373 -10.20 20.29 0.88
N ASN A 374 -9.66 20.59 2.06
CA ASN A 374 -10.05 21.73 2.90
C ASN A 374 -9.43 23.03 2.38
N GLN A 375 -9.81 23.43 1.17
CA GLN A 375 -9.31 24.63 0.50
C GLN A 375 -10.43 25.64 0.25
N ASP A 376 -10.18 26.87 0.70
CA ASP A 376 -10.91 28.06 0.25
C ASP A 376 -10.25 28.57 -1.04
N LEU A 377 -10.86 28.25 -2.18
CA LEU A 377 -10.40 28.69 -3.49
C LEU A 377 -11.03 30.03 -3.84
N ASP A 378 -10.34 31.12 -3.49
CA ASP A 378 -10.65 32.48 -3.96
C ASP A 378 -10.08 32.66 -5.38
N LEU A 379 -10.92 32.41 -6.39
CA LEU A 379 -10.50 32.38 -7.79
C LEU A 379 -11.00 33.61 -8.57
N GLY A 380 -10.52 34.80 -8.21
CA GLY A 380 -10.66 35.98 -9.06
C GLY A 380 -10.07 35.75 -10.47
N GLY A 381 -10.79 36.16 -11.52
CA GLY A 381 -10.29 36.12 -12.91
C GLY A 381 -10.57 34.81 -13.68
N GLY A 382 -9.56 34.28 -14.39
CA GLY A 382 -9.74 33.22 -15.39
C GLY A 382 -10.17 31.85 -14.84
N LEU A 383 -9.78 31.51 -13.61
CA LEU A 383 -10.19 30.26 -12.93
C LEU A 383 -11.62 30.36 -12.38
N GLY A 384 -12.04 31.52 -11.86
CA GLY A 384 -13.42 31.77 -11.47
C GLY A 384 -14.42 31.68 -12.63
N MET A 385 -13.98 31.93 -13.87
CA MET A 385 -14.82 31.67 -15.04
C MET A 385 -15.03 30.17 -15.33
N ILE A 386 -14.09 29.30 -14.97
CA ILE A 386 -14.28 27.84 -15.12
C ILE A 386 -15.35 27.37 -14.14
N ILE A 387 -15.27 27.84 -12.88
CA ILE A 387 -16.29 27.55 -11.88
C ILE A 387 -17.64 28.08 -12.32
N GLY A 388 -17.71 29.37 -12.63
CA GLY A 388 -18.95 30.01 -13.04
C GLY A 388 -19.61 29.36 -14.25
N ASN A 389 -18.84 28.95 -15.25
CA ASN A 389 -19.40 28.26 -16.41
C ASN A 389 -20.03 26.92 -16.04
N GLY A 390 -19.43 26.16 -15.14
CA GLY A 390 -20.02 24.91 -14.63
C GLY A 390 -21.33 25.18 -13.89
N ILE A 391 -21.33 26.14 -12.97
CA ILE A 391 -22.51 26.48 -12.18
C ILE A 391 -23.66 27.03 -13.03
N MET A 392 -23.36 27.90 -14.01
CA MET A 392 -24.37 28.41 -14.94
C MET A 392 -24.97 27.35 -15.86
N THR A 393 -24.38 26.15 -15.94
CA THR A 393 -24.96 25.01 -16.68
C THR A 393 -25.85 24.11 -15.85
N LEU A 394 -25.88 24.29 -14.53
CA LEU A 394 -26.81 23.60 -13.65
C LEU A 394 -28.26 24.07 -13.92
N PRO A 395 -29.28 23.24 -13.68
CA PRO A 395 -30.68 23.66 -13.76
C PRO A 395 -30.96 24.86 -12.85
N GLY A 396 -31.35 26.01 -13.42
CA GLY A 396 -31.56 27.26 -12.68
C GLY A 396 -30.28 28.08 -12.41
N GLY A 397 -29.12 27.59 -12.86
CA GLY A 397 -27.83 28.27 -12.71
C GLY A 397 -27.71 29.57 -13.51
N ASP A 398 -28.51 29.75 -14.56
CA ASP A 398 -28.56 30.97 -15.37
C ASP A 398 -29.27 32.15 -14.65
N ASP A 399 -29.93 31.88 -13.52
CA ASP A 399 -30.50 32.91 -12.64
C ASP A 399 -29.46 33.52 -11.68
N ALA A 400 -28.22 33.03 -11.70
CA ALA A 400 -27.14 33.53 -10.86
C ALA A 400 -26.90 35.04 -11.10
N PRO A 401 -26.82 35.88 -10.04
CA PRO A 401 -26.57 37.31 -10.21
C PRO A 401 -25.18 37.61 -10.80
N GLU A 402 -25.04 38.77 -11.44
CA GLU A 402 -23.73 39.25 -11.92
C GLU A 402 -22.81 39.57 -10.73
N GLY A 403 -21.55 39.15 -10.81
CA GLY A 403 -20.51 39.43 -9.80
C GLY A 403 -19.10 39.54 -10.40
N ASP A 404 -18.11 39.75 -9.55
CA ASP A 404 -16.69 39.92 -9.93
C ASP A 404 -15.99 38.59 -10.24
N GLY A 405 -16.59 37.47 -9.82
CA GLY A 405 -16.04 36.12 -9.96
C GLY A 405 -16.87 35.09 -9.20
N TRP A 406 -16.30 33.89 -9.06
CA TRP A 406 -16.89 32.77 -8.32
C TRP A 406 -15.89 32.28 -7.28
N CYS A 407 -16.43 31.86 -6.14
CA CYS A 407 -15.68 31.27 -5.03
C CYS A 407 -16.19 29.85 -4.78
N LEU A 408 -15.29 28.97 -4.37
CA LEU A 408 -15.59 27.59 -3.99
C LEU A 408 -14.86 27.29 -2.68
N SER A 409 -15.59 26.79 -1.70
CA SER A 409 -15.05 26.19 -0.49
C SER A 409 -15.47 24.73 -0.44
N LEU A 410 -14.49 23.86 -0.18
CA LEU A 410 -14.68 22.45 0.08
C LEU A 410 -14.23 22.22 1.52
N ALA A 411 -15.11 21.68 2.35
CA ALA A 411 -14.85 21.45 3.77
C ALA A 411 -15.25 20.02 4.14
N PRO A 412 -14.31 19.05 4.06
CA PRO A 412 -14.57 17.70 4.55
C PRO A 412 -14.79 17.74 6.08
N SER A 413 -15.68 16.89 6.58
CA SER A 413 -15.87 16.71 8.01
C SER A 413 -14.79 15.81 8.64
N ASP A 414 -14.81 15.73 9.98
CA ASP A 414 -13.98 14.79 10.74
C ASP A 414 -14.47 13.34 10.63
N ALA A 415 -15.69 13.10 10.13
CA ALA A 415 -16.20 11.75 9.90
C ALA A 415 -15.65 11.25 8.57
N VAL A 416 -14.56 10.50 8.65
CA VAL A 416 -13.90 9.87 7.50
C VAL A 416 -13.46 8.45 7.83
N VAL A 417 -13.41 7.57 6.84
CA VAL A 417 -12.83 6.24 7.01
C VAL A 417 -12.15 5.78 5.72
N VAL A 418 -11.01 5.10 5.86
CA VAL A 418 -10.33 4.45 4.73
C VAL A 418 -10.63 2.95 4.76
N ARG A 419 -11.02 2.39 3.61
CA ARG A 419 -11.18 0.94 3.42
C ARG A 419 -10.38 0.45 2.23
N PHE A 420 -9.55 -0.57 2.44
CA PHE A 420 -8.91 -1.29 1.36
C PHE A 420 -9.94 -2.08 0.57
N GLN A 421 -9.62 -2.34 -0.70
CA GLN A 421 -10.41 -3.18 -1.58
C GLN A 421 -9.59 -4.39 -2.01
N GLU A 422 -10.30 -5.43 -2.44
CA GLU A 422 -9.72 -6.53 -3.21
C GLU A 422 -9.36 -6.01 -4.62
N GLY A 423 -8.12 -6.23 -5.05
CA GLY A 423 -7.58 -5.68 -6.29
C GLY A 423 -7.05 -4.25 -6.18
N ILE A 424 -6.71 -3.66 -7.33
CA ILE A 424 -6.01 -2.36 -7.43
C ILE A 424 -6.83 -1.26 -8.11
N ASP A 425 -8.07 -1.55 -8.49
CA ASP A 425 -8.97 -0.63 -9.22
C ASP A 425 -10.32 -0.49 -8.51
N PRO A 426 -10.39 0.31 -7.42
CA PRO A 426 -9.26 0.98 -6.75
C PRO A 426 -8.58 0.08 -5.69
N LEU A 427 -7.40 0.48 -5.24
CA LEU A 427 -6.68 -0.15 -4.11
C LEU A 427 -7.41 0.10 -2.77
N ALA A 428 -7.87 1.32 -2.56
CA ALA A 428 -8.59 1.72 -1.35
C ALA A 428 -9.57 2.86 -1.66
N TYR A 429 -10.57 3.03 -0.79
CA TYR A 429 -11.46 4.19 -0.77
C TYR A 429 -11.27 4.99 0.51
N LEU A 430 -11.15 6.31 0.39
CA LEU A 430 -11.45 7.25 1.46
C LEU A 430 -12.91 7.69 1.34
N PHE A 431 -13.71 7.36 2.35
CA PHE A 431 -15.11 7.78 2.44
C PHE A 431 -15.21 9.06 3.26
N VAL A 432 -15.80 10.09 2.65
CA VAL A 432 -16.11 11.38 3.27
C VAL A 432 -17.63 11.59 3.18
N PRO A 433 -18.42 10.96 4.07
CA PRO A 433 -19.88 10.97 4.03
C PRO A 433 -20.52 12.35 4.25
N ASP A 434 -19.77 13.33 4.72
CA ASP A 434 -20.22 14.72 4.84
C ASP A 434 -19.11 15.67 4.40
N LEU A 435 -19.07 15.94 3.10
CA LEU A 435 -18.28 16.98 2.46
C LEU A 435 -19.19 18.20 2.24
N LYS A 436 -18.90 19.29 2.95
CA LYS A 436 -19.61 20.55 2.72
C LYS A 436 -19.03 21.26 1.52
N VAL A 437 -19.91 21.67 0.62
CA VAL A 437 -19.57 22.41 -0.60
C VAL A 437 -20.31 23.72 -0.57
N GLU A 438 -19.56 24.82 -0.57
CA GLU A 438 -20.09 26.18 -0.63
C GLU A 438 -19.58 26.83 -1.93
N ILE A 439 -20.51 27.19 -2.81
CA ILE A 439 -20.18 27.86 -4.07
C ILE A 439 -20.90 29.18 -4.08
N GLY A 440 -20.14 30.27 -4.22
CA GLY A 440 -20.67 31.61 -4.12
C GLY A 440 -20.24 32.52 -5.25
N ILE A 441 -20.84 33.70 -5.26
CA ILE A 441 -20.54 34.78 -6.18
C ILE A 441 -19.73 35.82 -5.43
N MET A 442 -18.58 36.17 -5.99
CA MET A 442 -17.70 37.19 -5.40
C MET A 442 -18.26 38.59 -5.66
N ASP A 443 -18.38 39.39 -4.60
CA ASP A 443 -18.58 40.84 -4.65
C ASP A 443 -17.45 41.52 -3.87
N GLY A 444 -16.43 42.02 -4.58
CA GLY A 444 -15.19 42.46 -3.96
C GLY A 444 -14.43 41.32 -3.27
N ASN A 445 -14.41 41.33 -1.93
CA ASN A 445 -13.75 40.29 -1.11
C ASN A 445 -14.76 39.37 -0.41
N ASP A 446 -16.06 39.61 -0.58
CA ASP A 446 -17.11 38.83 0.09
C ASP A 446 -17.61 37.75 -0.89
N CYS A 447 -17.62 36.50 -0.42
CA CYS A 447 -18.20 35.37 -1.11
C CYS A 447 -19.66 35.23 -0.66
N ASN A 448 -20.62 35.50 -1.54
CA ASN A 448 -22.03 35.33 -1.24
C ASN A 448 -22.49 33.96 -1.72
N ASP A 449 -22.91 33.10 -0.79
CA ASP A 449 -23.36 31.74 -1.09
C ASP A 449 -24.45 31.75 -2.17
N TRP A 450 -24.24 30.90 -3.17
CA TRP A 450 -25.21 30.61 -4.22
C TRP A 450 -25.69 29.17 -4.14
N ILE A 451 -24.78 28.25 -3.83
CA ILE A 451 -25.05 26.84 -3.55
C ILE A 451 -24.38 26.49 -2.22
N VAL A 452 -25.13 25.84 -1.33
CA VAL A 452 -24.59 25.13 -0.16
C VAL A 452 -25.11 23.70 -0.22
N ALA A 453 -24.20 22.74 -0.24
CA ALA A 453 -24.52 21.32 -0.31
C ALA A 453 -23.74 20.52 0.73
N SER A 454 -24.33 19.42 1.20
CA SER A 454 -23.64 18.36 1.93
C SER A 454 -23.62 17.14 1.03
N LEU A 455 -22.43 16.67 0.65
CA LEU A 455 -22.23 15.60 -0.32
C LEU A 455 -21.52 14.43 0.36
N ALA A 456 -21.86 13.21 -0.02
CA ALA A 456 -21.07 12.04 0.33
C ALA A 456 -20.06 11.83 -0.79
N ALA A 457 -18.77 11.97 -0.49
CA ALA A 457 -17.69 11.75 -1.44
C ALA A 457 -17.01 10.40 -1.16
N GLU A 458 -16.81 9.62 -2.21
CA GLU A 458 -16.03 8.38 -2.20
C GLU A 458 -14.79 8.61 -3.07
N ILE A 459 -13.62 8.63 -2.44
CA ILE A 459 -12.36 8.94 -3.11
C ILE A 459 -11.56 7.65 -3.26
N GLY A 460 -11.53 7.10 -4.47
CA GLY A 460 -10.75 5.92 -4.83
C GLY A 460 -9.28 6.24 -5.05
N LEU A 461 -8.40 5.42 -4.51
CA LEU A 461 -6.97 5.42 -4.80
C LEU A 461 -6.68 4.36 -5.85
N VAL A 462 -6.52 4.78 -7.10
CA VAL A 462 -6.33 3.88 -8.24
C VAL A 462 -4.84 3.77 -8.55
N VAL A 463 -4.34 2.55 -8.74
CA VAL A 463 -2.96 2.35 -9.17
C VAL A 463 -2.87 2.57 -10.69
N GLU A 464 -2.13 3.58 -11.10
CA GLU A 464 -1.74 3.87 -12.48
C GLU A 464 -0.22 3.68 -12.65
N ASP A 465 0.21 3.34 -13.87
CA ASP A 465 1.64 3.27 -14.25
C ASP A 465 2.56 2.63 -13.18
N GLY A 466 2.18 1.42 -12.70
CA GLY A 466 3.00 0.63 -11.78
C GLY A 466 2.75 0.94 -10.30
N SER A 467 3.27 2.05 -9.80
CA SER A 467 3.21 2.45 -8.38
C SER A 467 2.56 3.82 -8.14
N VAL A 468 2.08 4.49 -9.20
CA VAL A 468 1.52 5.83 -9.08
C VAL A 468 0.08 5.72 -8.60
N LEU A 469 -0.23 6.33 -7.45
CA LEU A 469 -1.60 6.44 -6.99
C LEU A 469 -2.25 7.69 -7.59
N ASN A 470 -3.32 7.47 -8.36
CA ASN A 470 -4.23 8.50 -8.82
C ASN A 470 -5.49 8.53 -7.95
N ILE A 471 -6.18 9.66 -7.98
CA ILE A 471 -7.37 9.94 -7.18
C ILE A 471 -8.58 9.94 -8.13
N ASP A 472 -9.51 9.03 -7.89
CA ASP A 472 -10.83 9.02 -8.53
C ASP A 472 -11.89 9.46 -7.52
N LEU A 473 -12.82 10.33 -7.92
CA LEU A 473 -13.86 10.84 -7.04
C LEU A 473 -15.22 10.42 -7.57
N ASP A 474 -16.04 9.85 -6.70
CA ASP A 474 -17.47 9.59 -6.93
C ASP A 474 -18.29 10.32 -5.87
N ILE A 475 -19.41 10.91 -6.27
CA ILE A 475 -20.37 11.55 -5.36
C ILE A 475 -21.73 10.88 -5.51
N PRO A 476 -21.97 9.74 -4.84
CA PRO A 476 -23.17 8.94 -5.08
C PRO A 476 -24.44 9.51 -4.45
N GLU A 477 -24.31 10.31 -3.39
CA GLU A 477 -25.46 10.91 -2.71
C GLU A 477 -25.11 12.28 -2.12
N GLY A 478 -26.12 13.10 -1.88
CA GLY A 478 -25.95 14.45 -1.40
C GLY A 478 -27.27 15.13 -1.13
N LYS A 479 -27.20 16.36 -0.62
CA LYS A 479 -28.36 17.19 -0.32
C LYS A 479 -28.04 18.66 -0.54
N LEU A 480 -28.96 19.39 -1.16
CA LEU A 480 -28.89 20.85 -1.23
C LEU A 480 -29.43 21.45 0.06
N LEU A 481 -28.59 22.21 0.76
CA LEU A 481 -28.97 22.97 1.94
C LEU A 481 -29.45 24.37 1.55
N TYR A 482 -28.89 24.92 0.49
CA TYR A 482 -29.29 26.19 -0.08
C TYR A 482 -28.96 26.20 -1.58
N TYR A 483 -29.89 26.75 -2.37
CA TYR A 483 -29.63 27.08 -3.76
C TYR A 483 -30.38 28.37 -4.10
N GLY A 484 -29.67 29.37 -4.61
CA GLY A 484 -30.23 30.70 -4.88
C GLY A 484 -31.16 30.78 -6.10
N ALA A 485 -31.24 29.71 -6.89
CA ALA A 485 -32.18 29.61 -8.01
C ALA A 485 -33.62 29.39 -7.54
N ASP A 486 -34.60 29.91 -8.28
CA ASP A 486 -36.02 29.71 -7.99
C ASP A 486 -36.60 28.54 -8.79
N GLY A 487 -37.39 27.67 -8.15
CA GLY A 487 -38.19 26.65 -8.84
C GLY A 487 -37.39 25.53 -9.50
N TYR A 488 -36.20 25.23 -8.96
CA TYR A 488 -35.37 24.10 -9.39
C TYR A 488 -35.91 22.75 -8.88
N ASP A 489 -35.44 21.67 -9.51
CA ASP A 489 -35.63 20.30 -9.06
C ASP A 489 -34.31 19.76 -8.49
N GLU A 490 -34.29 19.43 -7.20
CA GLU A 490 -33.10 18.92 -6.52
C GLU A 490 -32.61 17.61 -7.14
N GLU A 491 -33.51 16.77 -7.65
CA GLU A 491 -33.18 15.50 -8.33
C GLU A 491 -32.44 15.72 -9.66
N GLU A 492 -32.52 16.92 -10.25
CA GLU A 492 -31.76 17.30 -11.45
C GLU A 492 -30.46 18.07 -11.11
N VAL A 493 -30.49 18.91 -10.07
CA VAL A 493 -29.35 19.76 -9.70
C VAL A 493 -28.25 18.97 -9.02
N LEU A 494 -28.56 18.08 -8.07
CA LEU A 494 -27.55 17.33 -7.31
C LEU A 494 -26.67 16.45 -8.20
N PRO A 495 -27.20 15.60 -9.11
CA PRO A 495 -26.35 14.79 -9.98
C PRO A 495 -25.50 15.63 -10.93
N ALA A 496 -26.02 16.78 -11.39
CA ALA A 496 -25.28 17.70 -12.24
C ALA A 496 -24.13 18.40 -11.48
N LEU A 497 -24.37 18.77 -10.21
CA LEU A 497 -23.34 19.31 -9.32
C LEU A 497 -22.26 18.27 -9.02
N ALA A 498 -22.65 17.03 -8.72
CA ALA A 498 -21.74 15.89 -8.51
C ALA A 498 -20.82 15.70 -9.73
N THR A 499 -21.38 15.54 -10.92
CA THR A 499 -20.62 15.37 -12.19
C THR A 499 -19.65 16.54 -12.43
N TYR A 500 -20.07 17.75 -12.10
CA TYR A 500 -19.24 18.95 -12.23
C TYR A 500 -18.05 18.92 -11.26
N LEU A 501 -18.28 18.58 -9.98
CA LEU A 501 -17.23 18.48 -8.97
C LEU A 501 -16.26 17.34 -9.26
N GLU A 502 -16.74 16.19 -9.71
CA GLU A 502 -15.91 15.06 -10.16
C GLU A 502 -14.98 15.49 -11.31
N THR A 503 -15.52 16.20 -12.30
CA THR A 503 -14.71 16.72 -13.42
C THR A 503 -13.67 17.74 -12.95
N MET A 504 -14.06 18.64 -12.05
CA MET A 504 -13.17 19.68 -11.52
C MET A 504 -12.05 19.10 -10.66
N ILE A 505 -12.40 18.19 -9.75
CA ILE A 505 -11.45 17.55 -8.85
C ILE A 505 -10.57 16.59 -9.63
N GLY A 506 -11.08 15.86 -10.63
CA GLY A 506 -10.25 15.04 -11.52
C GLY A 506 -9.19 15.86 -12.28
N LEU A 507 -9.52 17.09 -12.69
CA LEU A 507 -8.53 18.00 -13.30
C LEU A 507 -7.44 18.46 -12.32
N VAL A 508 -7.76 18.54 -11.03
CA VAL A 508 -6.79 18.88 -9.96
C VAL A 508 -6.01 17.63 -9.50
N GLY A 509 -6.67 16.48 -9.41
CA GLY A 509 -6.12 15.19 -9.04
C GLY A 509 -5.05 14.69 -10.00
N GLY A 510 -5.18 15.01 -11.30
CA GLY A 510 -4.11 14.79 -12.27
C GLY A 510 -2.78 15.53 -11.98
N PHE A 511 -2.76 16.46 -11.00
CA PHE A 511 -1.53 17.08 -10.49
C PHE A 511 -1.09 16.54 -9.11
N ALA A 512 -1.94 15.77 -8.43
CA ALA A 512 -1.70 15.17 -7.12
C ALA A 512 -1.43 13.67 -7.26
N GLN A 513 -0.45 13.31 -8.09
CA GLN A 513 0.03 11.94 -8.20
C GLN A 513 0.95 11.64 -7.01
N ILE A 514 0.72 10.52 -6.32
CA ILE A 514 1.61 10.03 -5.27
C ILE A 514 2.40 8.86 -5.85
N ASP A 515 3.70 9.03 -6.05
CA ASP A 515 4.58 7.94 -6.45
C ASP A 515 5.17 7.25 -5.21
N LEU A 516 4.71 6.02 -4.95
CA LEU A 516 5.22 5.22 -3.85
C LEU A 516 6.67 4.76 -4.08
N GLY A 517 7.13 4.69 -5.33
CA GLY A 517 8.51 4.40 -5.68
C GLY A 517 9.47 5.49 -5.23
N GLU A 518 9.16 6.75 -5.51
CA GLU A 518 9.94 7.92 -5.05
C GLU A 518 9.96 8.00 -3.52
N LEU A 519 8.83 7.66 -2.89
CA LEU A 519 8.70 7.66 -1.44
C LEU A 519 9.58 6.62 -0.76
N LEU A 520 9.59 5.39 -1.27
CA LEU A 520 10.38 4.28 -0.72
C LEU A 520 11.86 4.40 -1.07
N ALA A 521 12.21 5.06 -2.17
CA ALA A 521 13.60 5.42 -2.50
C ALA A 521 14.18 6.50 -1.57
N GLY A 522 13.36 7.09 -0.70
CA GLY A 522 13.73 8.17 0.20
C GLY A 522 13.87 9.47 -0.57
N GLY A 523 12.90 10.38 -0.43
CA GLY A 523 12.78 11.66 -1.14
C GLY A 523 13.90 12.71 -0.94
N GLY A 524 15.13 12.28 -0.63
CA GLY A 524 16.32 13.10 -0.75
C GLY A 524 17.15 12.60 -1.93
N GLY A 525 17.51 13.48 -2.86
CA GLY A 525 18.50 13.25 -3.92
C GLY A 525 19.93 12.98 -3.41
N ALA A 526 20.07 12.13 -2.39
CA ALA A 526 21.27 11.38 -2.16
C ALA A 526 21.44 10.48 -3.39
N GLN A 527 22.55 10.66 -4.08
CA GLN A 527 23.07 9.63 -4.96
C GLN A 527 23.34 8.41 -4.06
N THR A 528 22.33 7.58 -3.85
CA THR A 528 22.56 6.19 -3.50
C THR A 528 23.40 5.66 -4.64
N GLU A 529 24.65 5.30 -4.34
CA GLU A 529 25.42 4.44 -5.23
C GLU A 529 24.46 3.36 -5.70
N GLU A 530 24.31 3.21 -7.03
CA GLU A 530 23.40 2.23 -7.66
C GLU A 530 23.48 0.95 -6.81
N LEU A 531 22.37 0.60 -6.15
CA LEU A 531 22.34 -0.64 -5.41
C LEU A 531 22.74 -1.72 -6.43
N PRO A 532 23.62 -2.65 -6.07
CA PRO A 532 24.04 -3.70 -7.00
C PRO A 532 22.88 -4.60 -7.47
N LEU A 533 21.67 -4.37 -6.95
CA LEU A 533 20.38 -4.97 -7.30
C LEU A 533 19.70 -4.37 -8.55
N GLY A 534 20.32 -3.41 -9.21
CA GLY A 534 19.71 -2.68 -10.35
C GLY A 534 18.73 -1.58 -9.90
N ASP A 535 18.17 -0.87 -10.87
CA ASP A 535 17.12 0.12 -10.60
C ASP A 535 15.85 -0.61 -10.12
N LEU A 536 15.44 -0.35 -8.88
CA LEU A 536 14.18 -0.85 -8.34
C LEU A 536 13.02 -0.11 -9.00
N GLU A 537 12.13 -0.84 -9.67
CA GLU A 537 10.90 -0.31 -10.24
C GLU A 537 9.72 -1.00 -9.56
N LEU A 538 9.07 -0.27 -8.67
CA LEU A 538 7.95 -0.78 -7.89
C LEU A 538 6.69 -0.83 -8.75
N GLN A 539 6.00 -1.96 -8.73
CA GLN A 539 4.69 -2.13 -9.34
C GLN A 539 3.75 -2.85 -8.39
N ILE A 540 2.62 -2.22 -8.05
CA ILE A 540 1.52 -2.87 -7.33
C ILE A 540 0.70 -3.67 -8.35
N ILE A 541 0.55 -4.97 -8.09
CA ILE A 541 -0.16 -5.88 -9.00
C ILE A 541 -1.49 -6.38 -8.44
N ASP A 542 -1.63 -6.45 -7.11
CA ASP A 542 -2.85 -6.96 -6.48
C ASP A 542 -2.96 -6.52 -5.00
N SER A 543 -4.17 -6.65 -4.44
CA SER A 543 -4.47 -6.47 -3.02
C SER A 543 -5.46 -7.55 -2.58
N HIS A 544 -5.14 -8.28 -1.51
CA HIS A 544 -5.97 -9.37 -1.01
C HIS A 544 -6.24 -9.24 0.49
N SER A 545 -7.49 -9.42 0.92
CA SER A 545 -7.84 -9.39 2.34
C SER A 545 -7.29 -10.61 3.07
N LEU A 546 -6.58 -10.38 4.17
CA LEU A 546 -6.08 -11.44 5.04
C LEU A 546 -7.12 -11.88 6.09
N TRP A 547 -8.33 -11.33 6.05
CA TRP A 547 -9.37 -11.56 7.04
C TRP A 547 -9.83 -13.02 7.13
N ASP A 548 -10.02 -13.70 5.99
CA ASP A 548 -10.50 -15.08 5.96
C ASP A 548 -9.46 -16.05 6.58
N ASN A 549 -8.17 -15.73 6.41
CA ASN A 549 -7.06 -16.48 6.96
C ASN A 549 -6.73 -16.07 8.41
N ASN A 550 -7.11 -14.85 8.82
CA ASN A 550 -6.86 -14.32 10.14
C ASN A 550 -7.95 -13.33 10.61
N PRO A 551 -9.05 -13.84 11.19
CA PRO A 551 -10.19 -13.02 11.61
C PRO A 551 -9.91 -12.21 12.90
N GLN A 552 -8.65 -12.11 13.34
CA GLN A 552 -8.29 -11.38 14.55
C GLN A 552 -8.03 -9.90 14.28
N ILE A 553 -7.72 -9.53 13.03
CA ILE A 553 -7.34 -8.16 12.64
C ILE A 553 -8.14 -7.77 11.40
N GLU A 554 -9.28 -7.11 11.61
CA GLU A 554 -10.16 -6.61 10.53
C GLU A 554 -9.49 -5.44 9.83
N GLY A 555 -9.46 -5.46 8.49
CA GLY A 555 -8.81 -4.41 7.70
C GLY A 555 -7.34 -4.67 7.39
N LEU A 556 -6.81 -5.88 7.61
CA LEU A 556 -5.47 -6.28 7.17
C LEU A 556 -5.50 -6.86 5.74
N TYR A 557 -4.63 -6.36 4.88
CA TYR A 557 -4.51 -6.77 3.47
C TYR A 557 -3.06 -7.12 3.12
N ALA A 558 -2.87 -8.09 2.23
CA ALA A 558 -1.62 -8.35 1.54
C ALA A 558 -1.58 -7.58 0.22
N ILE A 559 -0.65 -6.64 0.12
CA ILE A 559 -0.38 -5.89 -1.10
C ILE A 559 0.73 -6.59 -1.86
N SER A 560 0.44 -7.02 -3.07
CA SER A 560 1.35 -7.74 -3.95
C SER A 560 2.16 -6.79 -4.81
N LEU A 561 3.48 -6.95 -4.80
CA LEU A 561 4.44 -6.07 -5.49
C LEU A 561 5.41 -6.85 -6.38
N ASN A 562 5.72 -6.25 -7.53
CA ASN A 562 6.94 -6.53 -8.27
C ASN A 562 7.96 -5.42 -7.99
N LEU A 563 9.21 -5.82 -7.75
CA LEU A 563 10.36 -4.93 -7.53
C LEU A 563 11.20 -4.77 -8.80
N TRP A 564 11.13 -5.77 -9.69
CA TRP A 564 11.80 -5.86 -10.97
C TRP A 564 10.81 -6.40 -12.01
N PRO A 565 9.88 -5.57 -12.52
CA PRO A 565 8.95 -5.97 -13.56
C PRO A 565 9.71 -6.38 -14.83
N SER A 566 9.36 -7.52 -15.42
CA SER A 566 9.89 -7.94 -16.71
C SER A 566 9.30 -7.07 -17.83
N GLU A 567 10.14 -6.46 -18.67
CA GLU A 567 9.72 -5.72 -19.87
C GLU A 567 8.75 -6.47 -20.80
#